data_AF-A0A8H6TLZ5-F1
#
_entry.id   AF-A0A8H6TLZ5-F1
#
_cell.length_a   1.000
_cell.length_b   1.000
_cell.length_c   1.000
_cell.angle_alpha   90.00
_cell.angle_beta   90.00
_cell.angle_gamma   90.00
#
_symmetry.space_group_name_H-M   'P 1'
#
loop_
_entity.id
_entity.type
_entity.pdbx_description
1 polymer ?
#
loop_
_entity_poly.entity_id
_entity_poly.type
_entity_poly.pdbx_seq_one_letter_code
_entity_poly.pdbx_strand_id
1 'polypeptide(L)'
;MSSWKDGILLKVINILFVFLFLGSNIYTYTGGVYYGGKETYITPAPWANAIFNLVHLLMLCMLVYQFTAAGKAVIIDGISWRFPLLLVLNSIFVNFWAKGHYIIAFIFSLLVSSSVTHIYYIVKKYHLAESLGDELFIHLPFSALHGYVQETQVLVVVTAFQAFGVDATTHGAGIWTKVFVFLALFFLEGTAASYAFSSAEGDLPASISIAWSLWAIFVHQTGSGFVHWSALVFAILALVWVVKGAYGVFVKSRGGVRLDDAERAPLVPGA
;
A
#
# COMPACT_ATOMS: atom_id res chain seq x y z
N MET A 1 15.24 -21.17 -24.32
CA MET A 1 15.93 -19.92 -23.94
C MET A 1 14.96 -18.78 -24.17
N SER A 2 14.58 -18.04 -23.13
CA SER A 2 13.80 -16.81 -23.29
C SER A 2 14.70 -15.73 -23.90
N SER A 3 14.22 -15.08 -24.96
CA SER A 3 14.91 -13.93 -25.53
C SER A 3 14.54 -12.68 -24.73
N TRP A 4 15.47 -11.72 -24.61
CA TRP A 4 15.17 -10.44 -23.97
C TRP A 4 14.03 -9.67 -24.66
N LYS A 5 13.79 -9.99 -25.95
CA LYS A 5 12.71 -9.44 -26.79
C LYS A 5 11.34 -10.07 -26.51
N ASP A 6 11.26 -11.15 -25.75
CA ASP A 6 9.97 -11.76 -25.43
C ASP A 6 9.13 -10.82 -24.56
N GLY A 7 7.87 -10.62 -24.93
CA GLY A 7 6.97 -9.71 -24.23
C GLY A 7 7.38 -8.24 -24.31
N ILE A 8 8.16 -7.84 -25.33
CA ILE A 8 8.70 -6.48 -25.44
C ILE A 8 7.62 -5.40 -25.43
N LEU A 9 6.45 -5.67 -26.02
CA LEU A 9 5.32 -4.75 -25.98
C LEU A 9 4.93 -4.42 -24.54
N LEU A 10 4.74 -5.44 -23.70
CA LEU A 10 4.34 -5.24 -22.31
C LEU A 10 5.47 -4.60 -21.50
N LYS A 11 6.74 -4.96 -21.76
CA LYS A 11 7.89 -4.31 -21.11
C LYS A 11 7.96 -2.81 -21.39
N VAL A 12 7.77 -2.40 -22.65
CA VAL A 12 7.73 -0.99 -23.05
C VAL A 12 6.52 -0.28 -22.43
N ILE A 13 5.36 -0.93 -22.45
CA ILE A 13 4.13 -0.41 -21.84
C ILE A 13 4.33 -0.19 -20.33
N ASN A 14 4.93 -1.15 -19.60
CA ASN A 14 5.25 -1.00 -18.19
C ASN A 14 6.13 0.24 -17.97
N ILE A 15 7.19 0.43 -18.77
CA ILE A 15 8.07 1.60 -18.67
C ILE A 15 7.26 2.90 -18.85
N LEU A 16 6.45 2.99 -19.91
CA LEU A 16 5.64 4.18 -20.19
C LEU A 16 4.69 4.51 -19.03
N PHE A 17 3.99 3.51 -18.49
CA PHE A 17 3.04 3.73 -17.41
C PHE A 17 3.69 4.02 -16.06
N VAL A 18 4.89 3.51 -15.79
CA VAL A 18 5.65 3.90 -14.59
C VAL A 18 6.09 5.35 -14.67
N PHE A 19 6.52 5.82 -15.84
CA PHE A 19 6.83 7.24 -16.03
C PHE A 19 5.59 8.13 -15.94
N LEU A 20 4.43 7.68 -16.44
CA LEU A 20 3.15 8.37 -16.28
C LEU A 20 2.81 8.52 -14.78
N PHE A 21 2.92 7.43 -14.02
CA PHE A 21 2.66 7.41 -12.58
C PHE A 21 3.64 8.28 -11.80
N LEU A 22 4.93 8.24 -12.14
CA LEU A 22 5.93 9.14 -11.55
C LEU A 22 5.61 10.60 -11.85
N GLY A 23 5.25 10.92 -13.10
CA GLY A 23 4.89 12.27 -13.51
C GLY A 23 3.67 12.81 -12.78
N SER A 24 2.64 11.99 -12.57
CA SER A 24 1.44 12.41 -11.84
C SER A 24 1.72 12.71 -10.36
N ASN A 25 2.60 11.96 -9.71
CA ASN A 25 3.03 12.20 -8.33
C ASN A 25 3.98 13.41 -8.19
N ILE A 26 4.87 13.64 -9.16
CA ILE A 26 5.70 14.85 -9.17
C ILE A 26 4.80 16.09 -9.32
N TYR A 27 3.77 16.01 -10.16
CA TYR A 27 2.81 17.09 -10.33
C TYR A 27 2.04 17.41 -9.04
N THR A 28 1.60 16.40 -8.27
CA THR A 28 0.91 16.67 -6.99
C THR A 28 1.82 17.30 -5.95
N TYR A 29 3.09 16.90 -5.90
CA TYR A 29 4.07 17.47 -4.98
C TYR A 29 4.42 18.91 -5.34
N THR A 30 4.78 19.16 -6.61
CA THR A 30 5.20 20.48 -7.08
C THR A 30 4.05 21.46 -7.24
N GLY A 31 2.85 20.97 -7.55
CA GLY A 31 1.62 21.75 -7.67
C GLY A 31 0.96 22.10 -6.33
N GLY A 32 1.55 21.71 -5.20
CA GLY A 32 1.04 22.04 -3.86
C GLY A 32 -0.29 21.36 -3.50
N VAL A 33 -0.69 20.32 -4.23
CA VAL A 33 -2.01 19.66 -4.08
C VAL A 33 -2.18 19.08 -2.67
N TYR A 34 -1.10 18.57 -2.08
CA TYR A 34 -1.09 18.04 -0.71
C TYR A 34 -1.37 19.08 0.38
N TYR A 35 -1.31 20.38 0.06
CA TYR A 35 -1.54 21.49 0.99
C TYR A 35 -2.85 22.24 0.73
N GLY A 36 -3.52 21.96 -0.40
CA GLY A 36 -4.72 22.71 -0.84
C GLY A 36 -6.02 21.88 -0.90
N GLY A 37 -5.98 20.60 -0.51
CA GLY A 37 -7.16 19.74 -0.49
C GLY A 37 -8.08 19.99 0.71
N LYS A 38 -9.29 19.42 0.65
CA LYS A 38 -10.22 19.38 1.78
C LYS A 38 -9.58 18.67 2.96
N GLU A 39 -9.48 19.39 4.07
CA GLU A 39 -8.91 18.90 5.32
C GLU A 39 -9.96 18.12 6.12
N THR A 40 -9.55 16.99 6.69
CA THR A 40 -10.46 16.08 7.40
C THR A 40 -9.81 15.66 8.70
N TYR A 41 -10.61 15.18 9.66
CA TYR A 41 -10.11 14.69 10.95
C TYR A 41 -9.30 13.38 10.87
N ILE A 42 -8.96 12.91 9.68
CA ILE A 42 -8.11 11.74 9.45
C ILE A 42 -6.99 12.04 8.43
N THR A 43 -6.86 13.28 7.95
CA THR A 43 -5.79 13.63 7.01
C THR A 43 -4.43 13.43 7.69
N PRO A 44 -3.50 12.69 7.06
CA PRO A 44 -2.15 12.53 7.58
C PRO A 44 -1.31 13.77 7.28
N ALA A 45 -0.25 13.98 8.06
CA ALA A 45 0.72 15.04 7.79
C ALA A 45 1.37 14.87 6.39
N PRO A 46 1.71 15.96 5.68
CA PRO A 46 2.22 15.90 4.31
C PRO A 46 3.51 15.07 4.14
N TRP A 47 4.34 14.96 5.19
CA TRP A 47 5.55 14.13 5.18
C TRP A 47 5.24 12.63 5.07
N ALA A 48 4.01 12.20 5.40
CA ALA A 48 3.58 10.83 5.18
C ALA A 48 3.74 10.44 3.71
N ASN A 49 3.52 11.37 2.78
CA ASN A 49 3.65 11.11 1.35
C ASN A 49 5.11 10.88 0.89
N ALA A 50 6.12 11.08 1.74
CA ALA A 50 7.51 10.89 1.37
C ALA A 50 7.84 9.44 0.97
N ILE A 51 7.08 8.46 1.48
CA ILE A 51 7.26 7.05 1.17
C ILE A 51 6.83 6.71 -0.28
N PHE A 52 6.12 7.60 -0.98
CA PHE A 52 5.91 7.47 -2.43
C PHE A 52 7.26 7.47 -3.16
N ASN A 53 8.26 8.24 -2.70
CA ASN A 53 9.58 8.25 -3.33
C ASN A 53 10.27 6.89 -3.26
N LEU A 54 10.13 6.18 -2.13
CA LEU A 54 10.66 4.84 -1.97
C LEU A 54 10.00 3.85 -2.93
N VAL A 55 8.69 3.96 -3.11
CA VAL A 55 7.96 3.08 -4.03
C VAL A 55 8.29 3.35 -5.49
N HIS A 56 8.43 4.61 -5.89
CA HIS A 56 8.92 4.93 -7.22
C HIS A 56 10.33 4.35 -7.44
N LEU A 57 11.22 4.43 -6.45
CA LEU A 57 12.54 3.83 -6.54
C LEU A 57 12.47 2.31 -6.72
N LEU A 58 11.66 1.61 -5.93
CA LEU A 58 11.48 0.16 -6.05
C LEU A 58 10.89 -0.25 -7.40
N MET A 59 9.95 0.54 -7.91
CA MET A 59 9.36 0.33 -9.23
C MET A 59 10.37 0.55 -10.36
N LEU A 60 11.27 1.53 -10.24
CA LEU A 60 12.36 1.73 -11.20
C LEU A 60 13.31 0.52 -11.21
N CYS A 61 13.63 -0.05 -10.05
CA CYS A 61 14.41 -1.28 -9.97
C CYS A 61 13.69 -2.46 -10.66
N MET A 62 12.38 -2.59 -10.45
CA MET A 62 11.53 -3.60 -11.10
C MET A 62 11.52 -3.44 -12.63
N LEU A 63 11.52 -2.21 -13.16
CA LEU A 63 11.59 -1.95 -14.60
C LEU A 63 12.87 -2.46 -15.26
N VAL A 64 13.99 -2.47 -14.52
CA VAL A 64 15.25 -3.07 -14.99
C VAL A 64 15.17 -4.59 -14.87
N TYR A 65 14.63 -5.08 -13.74
CA TYR A 65 14.56 -6.52 -13.46
C TYR A 65 13.66 -7.30 -14.42
N GLN A 66 12.60 -6.68 -14.99
CA GLN A 66 11.71 -7.35 -15.95
C GLN A 66 12.43 -7.85 -17.23
N PHE A 67 13.64 -7.38 -17.51
CA PHE A 67 14.45 -7.86 -18.64
C PHE A 67 15.22 -9.15 -18.35
N THR A 68 15.28 -9.58 -17.09
CA THR A 68 15.84 -10.88 -16.68
C THR A 68 14.84 -12.01 -16.93
N ALA A 69 15.32 -13.26 -16.97
CA ALA A 69 14.45 -14.42 -17.15
C ALA A 69 13.44 -14.58 -15.98
N ALA A 70 13.91 -14.37 -14.74
CA ALA A 70 13.09 -14.45 -13.54
C ALA A 70 12.08 -13.28 -13.45
N GLY A 71 12.54 -12.06 -13.71
CA GLY A 71 11.68 -10.89 -13.78
C GLY A 71 10.60 -10.99 -14.85
N LYS A 72 10.93 -11.50 -16.04
CA LYS A 72 9.94 -11.75 -17.10
C LYS A 72 8.86 -12.74 -16.62
N ALA A 73 9.27 -13.87 -16.03
CA ALA A 73 8.33 -14.92 -15.62
C ALA A 73 7.26 -14.41 -14.64
N VAL A 74 7.63 -13.51 -13.73
CA VAL A 74 6.65 -12.97 -12.78
C VAL A 74 5.95 -11.72 -13.31
N ILE A 75 6.69 -10.73 -13.82
CA ILE A 75 6.14 -9.41 -14.18
C ILE A 75 5.35 -9.48 -15.47
N ILE A 76 5.87 -10.17 -16.48
CA ILE A 76 5.28 -10.21 -17.82
C ILE A 76 4.29 -11.37 -17.90
N ASP A 77 4.71 -12.57 -17.51
CA ASP A 77 3.92 -13.78 -17.70
C ASP A 77 2.87 -13.97 -16.56
N GLY A 78 3.22 -13.65 -15.32
CA GLY A 78 2.30 -13.72 -14.18
C GLY A 78 1.34 -12.51 -14.06
N ILE A 79 1.91 -11.34 -13.81
CA ILE A 79 1.14 -10.12 -13.52
C ILE A 79 0.50 -9.56 -14.78
N SER A 80 1.27 -9.52 -15.88
CA SER A 80 0.80 -9.11 -17.19
C SER A 80 0.19 -7.69 -17.20
N TRP A 81 -0.86 -7.47 -18.00
CA TRP A 81 -1.58 -6.20 -18.17
C TRP A 81 -2.17 -5.59 -16.89
N ARG A 82 -2.20 -6.34 -15.78
CA ARG A 82 -2.71 -5.86 -14.49
C ARG A 82 -1.84 -4.72 -13.94
N PHE A 83 -0.52 -4.77 -14.17
CA PHE A 83 0.38 -3.74 -13.70
C PHE A 83 0.16 -2.39 -14.43
N PRO A 84 0.16 -2.32 -15.77
CA PRO A 84 -0.25 -1.11 -16.50
C PRO A 84 -1.63 -0.58 -16.08
N LEU A 85 -2.62 -1.48 -15.91
CA LEU A 85 -3.96 -1.10 -15.48
C LEU A 85 -3.95 -0.40 -14.12
N LEU A 86 -3.21 -0.94 -13.14
CA LEU A 86 -3.04 -0.32 -11.83
C LEU A 86 -2.50 1.11 -11.94
N LEU A 87 -1.49 1.33 -12.78
CA LEU A 87 -0.85 2.64 -12.95
C LEU A 87 -1.78 3.66 -13.63
N VAL A 88 -2.59 3.21 -14.58
CA VAL A 88 -3.65 4.03 -15.19
C VAL A 88 -4.71 4.41 -14.16
N LEU A 89 -5.24 3.42 -13.43
CA LEU A 89 -6.28 3.67 -12.41
C LEU A 89 -5.77 4.63 -11.34
N ASN A 90 -4.51 4.48 -10.93
CA ASN A 90 -3.89 5.39 -9.96
C ASN A 90 -3.72 6.81 -10.53
N SER A 91 -3.26 6.93 -11.78
CA SER A 91 -3.12 8.25 -12.42
C SER A 91 -4.47 8.97 -12.58
N ILE A 92 -5.54 8.23 -12.88
CA ILE A 92 -6.91 8.77 -12.92
C ILE A 92 -7.37 9.20 -11.53
N PHE A 93 -7.14 8.36 -10.51
CA PHE A 93 -7.42 8.68 -9.11
C PHE A 93 -6.76 10.02 -8.71
N VAL A 94 -5.45 10.14 -8.92
CA VAL A 94 -4.67 11.33 -8.58
C VAL A 94 -5.22 12.56 -9.30
N ASN A 95 -5.60 12.45 -10.57
CA ASN A 95 -6.15 13.56 -11.34
C ASN A 95 -7.48 14.08 -10.77
N PHE A 96 -8.41 13.19 -10.45
CA PHE A 96 -9.69 13.58 -9.87
C PHE A 96 -9.54 14.10 -8.45
N TRP A 97 -8.65 13.49 -7.67
CA TRP A 97 -8.33 13.94 -6.32
C TRP A 97 -7.75 15.36 -6.32
N ALA A 98 -6.77 15.63 -7.19
CA ALA A 98 -6.15 16.95 -7.32
C ALA A 98 -7.12 18.06 -7.76
N LYS A 99 -8.18 17.70 -8.48
CA LYS A 99 -9.25 18.63 -8.90
C LYS A 99 -10.38 18.80 -7.87
N GLY A 100 -10.32 18.09 -6.74
CA GLY A 100 -11.35 18.15 -5.69
C GLY A 100 -12.60 17.32 -5.98
N HIS A 101 -12.59 16.45 -7.00
CA HIS A 101 -13.70 15.54 -7.30
C HIS A 101 -13.66 14.31 -6.38
N TYR A 102 -13.87 14.52 -5.09
CA TYR A 102 -13.59 13.51 -4.04
C TYR A 102 -14.43 12.23 -4.14
N ILE A 103 -15.69 12.30 -4.60
CA ILE A 103 -16.53 11.09 -4.77
C ILE A 103 -15.97 10.20 -5.89
N ILE A 104 -15.56 10.79 -7.01
CA ILE A 104 -14.96 10.05 -8.13
C ILE A 104 -13.60 9.50 -7.69
N ALA A 105 -12.80 10.31 -7.00
CA ALA A 105 -11.53 9.88 -6.43
C ALA A 105 -11.70 8.67 -5.48
N PHE A 106 -12.73 8.68 -4.63
CA PHE A 106 -13.04 7.55 -3.75
C PHE A 106 -13.41 6.28 -4.52
N ILE A 107 -14.17 6.37 -5.62
CA ILE A 107 -14.47 5.20 -6.45
C ILE A 107 -13.18 4.64 -7.06
N PHE A 108 -12.31 5.50 -7.59
CA PHE A 108 -11.05 5.04 -8.16
C PHE A 108 -10.07 4.52 -7.09
N SER A 109 -10.08 5.03 -5.86
CA SER A 109 -9.24 4.49 -4.79
C SER A 109 -9.59 3.04 -4.45
N LEU A 110 -10.89 2.69 -4.48
CA LEU A 110 -11.35 1.31 -4.33
C LEU A 110 -10.85 0.40 -5.46
N LEU A 111 -10.89 0.88 -6.71
CA LEU A 111 -10.39 0.14 -7.88
C LEU A 111 -8.87 -0.07 -7.83
N VAL A 112 -8.12 0.97 -7.44
CA VAL A 112 -6.67 0.89 -7.22
C VAL A 112 -6.39 -0.12 -6.11
N SER A 113 -7.10 -0.04 -4.98
CA SER A 113 -6.96 -0.97 -3.86
C SER A 113 -7.19 -2.42 -4.28
N SER A 114 -8.28 -2.68 -4.99
CA SER A 114 -8.61 -4.02 -5.48
C SER A 114 -7.55 -4.55 -6.45
N SER A 115 -7.07 -3.69 -7.35
CA SER A 115 -6.05 -4.05 -8.35
C SER A 115 -4.73 -4.43 -7.68
N VAL A 116 -4.27 -3.66 -6.68
CA VAL A 116 -3.04 -3.99 -5.93
C VAL A 116 -3.20 -5.28 -5.14
N THR A 117 -4.29 -5.43 -4.37
CA THR A 117 -4.52 -6.64 -3.58
C THR A 117 -4.52 -7.88 -4.47
N HIS A 118 -5.11 -7.78 -5.66
CA HIS A 118 -5.11 -8.88 -6.62
C HIS A 118 -3.71 -9.19 -7.19
N ILE A 119 -2.91 -8.17 -7.54
CA ILE A 119 -1.53 -8.37 -8.01
C ILE A 119 -0.68 -9.00 -6.91
N TYR A 120 -0.78 -8.51 -5.68
CA TYR A 120 -0.06 -9.07 -4.53
C TYR A 120 -0.44 -10.52 -4.27
N TYR A 121 -1.74 -10.83 -4.32
CA TYR A 121 -2.20 -12.21 -4.18
C TYR A 121 -1.58 -13.12 -5.24
N ILE A 122 -1.51 -12.66 -6.49
CA ILE A 122 -0.87 -13.44 -7.57
C ILE A 122 0.60 -13.69 -7.26
N VAL A 123 1.34 -12.63 -6.92
CA VAL A 123 2.79 -12.72 -6.65
C VAL A 123 3.05 -13.62 -5.45
N LYS A 124 2.33 -13.44 -4.34
CA LYS A 124 2.57 -14.21 -3.11
C LYS A 124 2.17 -15.67 -3.22
N LYS A 125 1.10 -15.98 -3.97
CA LYS A 125 0.55 -17.34 -4.04
C LYS A 125 1.12 -18.19 -5.17
N TYR A 126 1.43 -17.60 -6.32
CA TYR A 126 1.79 -18.35 -7.53
C TYR A 126 3.26 -18.23 -7.92
N HIS A 127 4.03 -17.36 -7.27
CA HIS A 127 5.45 -17.18 -7.54
C HIS A 127 6.21 -17.17 -6.21
N LEU A 128 6.90 -18.25 -5.86
CA LEU A 128 7.77 -18.25 -4.68
C LEU A 128 9.11 -17.58 -5.04
N ALA A 129 9.71 -16.86 -4.09
CA ALA A 129 11.04 -16.27 -4.31
C ALA A 129 12.09 -17.38 -4.40
N GLU A 130 12.64 -17.62 -5.60
CA GLU A 130 13.66 -18.64 -5.83
C GLU A 130 15.08 -18.10 -5.58
N SER A 131 15.26 -16.77 -5.58
CA SER A 131 16.54 -16.11 -5.37
C SER A 131 16.41 -14.81 -4.57
N LEU A 132 17.53 -14.34 -3.98
CA LEU A 132 17.60 -13.03 -3.34
C LEU A 132 17.26 -11.88 -4.31
N GLY A 133 17.53 -12.07 -5.62
CA GLY A 133 17.12 -11.12 -6.65
C GLY A 133 15.62 -11.06 -6.83
N ASP A 134 14.95 -12.22 -6.81
CA ASP A 134 13.48 -12.27 -6.87
C ASP A 134 12.86 -11.71 -5.60
N GLU A 135 13.45 -11.99 -4.45
CA GLU A 135 13.01 -11.41 -3.19
C GLU A 135 13.13 -9.88 -3.21
N LEU A 136 14.28 -9.33 -3.65
CA LEU A 136 14.56 -7.89 -3.61
C LEU A 136 13.88 -7.08 -4.74
N PHE A 137 13.70 -7.65 -5.92
CA PHE A 137 13.26 -6.92 -7.12
C PHE A 137 11.87 -7.31 -7.61
N ILE A 138 11.28 -8.38 -7.08
CA ILE A 138 9.89 -8.79 -7.37
C ILE A 138 9.08 -8.75 -6.09
N HIS A 139 9.43 -9.56 -5.09
CA HIS A 139 8.62 -9.67 -3.88
C HIS A 139 8.66 -8.41 -3.04
N LEU A 140 9.82 -7.78 -2.87
CA LEU A 140 9.95 -6.55 -2.08
C LEU A 140 9.22 -5.39 -2.76
N PRO A 141 9.32 -5.13 -4.08
CA PRO A 141 8.53 -4.09 -4.71
C PRO A 141 7.03 -4.39 -4.70
N PHE A 142 6.59 -5.65 -4.83
CA PHE A 142 5.16 -5.98 -4.75
C PHE A 142 4.60 -6.07 -3.33
N SER A 143 5.41 -6.45 -2.34
CA SER A 143 5.06 -6.42 -0.91
C SER A 143 5.15 -5.00 -0.37
N ALA A 144 6.14 -4.22 -0.79
CA ALA A 144 6.15 -2.78 -0.55
C ALA A 144 4.98 -2.14 -1.29
N LEU A 145 4.73 -2.40 -2.57
CA LEU A 145 3.53 -1.90 -3.25
C LEU A 145 2.24 -2.38 -2.59
N HIS A 146 2.15 -3.60 -2.06
CA HIS A 146 0.94 -4.03 -1.37
C HIS A 146 0.79 -3.40 0.01
N GLY A 147 1.86 -3.39 0.80
CA GLY A 147 1.93 -2.79 2.12
C GLY A 147 1.90 -1.26 2.09
N TYR A 148 2.31 -0.65 1.00
CA TYR A 148 2.41 0.79 0.80
C TYR A 148 1.28 1.33 -0.06
N VAL A 149 0.83 0.61 -1.08
CA VAL A 149 -0.51 0.82 -1.63
C VAL A 149 -1.53 0.20 -0.67
N GLN A 150 -1.16 -0.26 0.54
CA GLN A 150 -2.07 -0.30 1.70
C GLN A 150 -2.26 1.10 2.31
N GLU A 151 -1.46 2.09 1.89
CA GLU A 151 -1.99 3.44 1.83
C GLU A 151 -3.27 3.46 1.02
N THR A 152 -3.64 2.57 0.08
CA THR A 152 -5.04 2.57 -0.41
C THR A 152 -6.05 2.22 0.65
N GLN A 153 -5.76 1.53 1.75
CA GLN A 153 -6.75 1.49 2.82
C GLN A 153 -6.77 2.80 3.61
N VAL A 154 -5.60 3.37 3.94
CA VAL A 154 -5.52 4.70 4.56
C VAL A 154 -6.13 5.78 3.66
N LEU A 155 -5.95 5.69 2.36
CA LEU A 155 -6.35 6.60 1.29
C LEU A 155 -7.78 6.30 0.89
N VAL A 156 -8.28 5.07 0.89
CA VAL A 156 -9.72 4.77 0.82
C VAL A 156 -10.42 5.38 2.02
N VAL A 157 -9.86 5.26 3.21
CA VAL A 157 -10.38 5.90 4.42
C VAL A 157 -10.31 7.42 4.29
N VAL A 158 -9.15 8.01 4.01
CA VAL A 158 -8.97 9.47 3.86
C VAL A 158 -9.86 10.00 2.73
N THR A 159 -9.93 9.33 1.58
CA THR A 159 -10.78 9.75 0.45
C THR A 159 -12.26 9.55 0.75
N ALA A 160 -12.66 8.57 1.57
CA ALA A 160 -14.02 8.46 2.07
C ALA A 160 -14.37 9.67 2.97
N PHE A 161 -13.46 10.06 3.85
CA PHE A 161 -13.63 11.26 4.68
C PHE A 161 -13.60 12.55 3.86
N GLN A 162 -12.82 12.62 2.78
CA GLN A 162 -12.85 13.77 1.88
C GLN A 162 -14.15 13.80 1.06
N ALA A 163 -14.66 12.65 0.62
CA ALA A 163 -15.89 12.53 -0.15
C ALA A 163 -17.14 12.83 0.70
N PHE A 164 -17.22 12.28 1.91
CA PHE A 164 -18.43 12.27 2.73
C PHE A 164 -18.30 12.99 4.08
N GLY A 165 -17.09 13.23 4.56
CA GLY A 165 -16.82 13.88 5.84
C GLY A 165 -16.97 15.40 5.80
N VAL A 166 -16.87 16.02 6.97
CA VAL A 166 -16.85 17.49 7.12
C VAL A 166 -15.45 18.04 6.89
N ASP A 167 -15.38 19.26 6.39
CA ASP A 167 -14.11 19.98 6.29
C ASP A 167 -13.70 20.52 7.66
N ALA A 168 -12.54 20.07 8.15
CA ALA A 168 -12.03 20.41 9.47
C ALA A 168 -11.58 21.88 9.60
N THR A 169 -11.32 22.58 8.48
CA THR A 169 -10.97 24.01 8.51
C THR A 169 -12.16 24.91 8.81
N THR A 170 -13.37 24.46 8.44
CA THR A 170 -14.60 25.26 8.56
C THR A 170 -15.54 24.74 9.63
N HIS A 171 -15.46 23.45 9.98
CA HIS A 171 -16.38 22.81 10.93
C HIS A 171 -15.65 22.04 12.03
N GLY A 172 -16.04 22.32 13.28
CA GLY A 172 -15.56 21.57 14.45
C GLY A 172 -16.02 20.10 14.43
N ALA A 173 -15.26 19.23 15.09
CA ALA A 173 -15.56 17.80 15.17
C ALA A 173 -16.84 17.52 15.96
N GLY A 174 -17.94 17.23 15.27
CA GLY A 174 -19.18 16.74 15.85
C GLY A 174 -19.03 15.33 16.45
N ILE A 175 -20.02 14.89 17.21
CA ILE A 175 -20.02 13.56 17.87
C ILE A 175 -19.90 12.45 16.82
N TRP A 176 -20.68 12.51 15.75
CA TRP A 176 -20.63 11.52 14.67
C TRP A 176 -19.27 11.48 13.97
N THR A 177 -18.66 12.65 13.71
CA THR A 177 -17.31 12.73 13.15
C THR A 177 -16.30 12.03 14.05
N LYS A 178 -16.35 12.25 15.37
CA LYS A 178 -15.47 11.58 16.34
C LYS A 178 -15.67 10.05 16.32
N VAL A 179 -16.92 9.58 16.29
CA VAL A 179 -17.23 8.15 16.22
C VAL A 179 -16.69 7.52 14.93
N PHE A 180 -16.95 8.12 13.77
CA PHE A 180 -16.46 7.60 12.50
C PHE A 180 -14.93 7.61 12.42
N VAL A 181 -14.27 8.67 12.90
CA VAL A 181 -12.80 8.71 12.95
C VAL A 181 -12.26 7.60 13.85
N PHE A 182 -12.86 7.37 15.02
CA PHE A 182 -12.45 6.29 15.90
C PHE A 182 -12.62 4.91 15.24
N LEU A 183 -13.76 4.66 14.57
CA LEU A 183 -13.99 3.41 13.83
C LEU A 183 -13.00 3.24 12.68
N ALA A 184 -12.64 4.32 12.00
CA ALA A 184 -11.65 4.30 10.93
C ALA A 184 -10.23 3.97 11.46
N LEU A 185 -9.81 4.59 12.57
CA LEU A 185 -8.55 4.25 13.24
C LEU A 185 -8.54 2.80 13.71
N PHE A 186 -9.65 2.33 14.28
CA PHE A 186 -9.81 0.93 14.70
C PHE A 186 -9.73 -0.04 13.51
N PHE A 187 -10.31 0.31 12.37
CA PHE A 187 -10.21 -0.47 11.13
C PHE A 187 -8.77 -0.55 10.60
N LEU A 188 -8.05 0.58 10.60
CA LEU A 188 -6.63 0.61 10.22
C LEU A 188 -5.78 -0.25 11.15
N GLU A 189 -6.05 -0.20 12.44
CA GLU A 189 -5.38 -1.02 13.45
C GLU A 189 -5.65 -2.52 13.28
N GLY A 190 -6.92 -2.90 13.10
CA GLY A 190 -7.29 -4.29 12.85
C GLY A 190 -6.65 -4.85 11.57
N THR A 191 -6.41 -3.98 10.60
CA THR A 191 -5.67 -4.33 9.39
C THR A 191 -4.18 -4.53 9.69
N ALA A 192 -3.54 -3.65 10.46
CA ALA A 192 -2.15 -3.82 10.86
C ALA A 192 -1.93 -5.14 11.62
N ALA A 193 -2.84 -5.47 12.55
CA ALA A 193 -2.84 -6.76 13.24
C ALA A 193 -2.97 -7.93 12.25
N SER A 194 -3.93 -7.86 11.32
CA SER A 194 -4.13 -8.89 10.29
C SER A 194 -2.86 -9.11 9.46
N TYR A 195 -2.10 -8.06 9.13
CA TYR A 195 -0.83 -8.18 8.42
C TYR A 195 0.28 -8.82 9.24
N ALA A 196 0.39 -8.41 10.49
CA ALA A 196 1.33 -9.02 11.42
C ALA A 196 1.06 -10.52 11.59
N PHE A 197 -0.20 -10.98 11.52
CA PHE A 197 -0.57 -12.39 11.64
C PHE A 197 -0.79 -13.14 10.31
N SER A 198 -0.67 -12.46 9.16
CA SER A 198 -0.94 -13.05 7.84
C SER A 198 0.03 -14.18 7.44
N SER A 199 1.20 -14.25 8.07
CA SER A 199 2.21 -15.28 7.88
C SER A 199 3.06 -15.42 9.15
N ALA A 200 3.86 -16.50 9.23
CA ALA A 200 4.76 -16.72 10.37
C ALA A 200 5.68 -15.50 10.59
N GLU A 201 6.24 -14.97 9.50
CA GLU A 201 7.07 -13.76 9.49
C GLU A 201 6.24 -12.49 9.71
N GLY A 202 5.04 -12.43 9.13
CA GLY A 202 4.22 -11.23 9.07
C GLY A 202 4.64 -10.32 7.91
N ASP A 203 3.73 -9.49 7.42
CA ASP A 203 4.04 -8.50 6.38
C ASP A 203 4.60 -7.23 7.05
N LEU A 204 5.90 -7.24 7.32
CA LEU A 204 6.58 -6.14 8.01
C LEU A 204 6.48 -4.80 7.25
N PRO A 205 6.69 -4.74 5.91
CA PRO A 205 6.48 -3.50 5.16
C PRO A 205 5.06 -2.95 5.29
N ALA A 206 4.03 -3.81 5.27
CA ALA A 206 2.65 -3.38 5.46
C ALA A 206 2.39 -2.81 6.86
N SER A 207 2.86 -3.50 7.92
CA SER A 207 2.70 -3.01 9.30
C SER A 207 3.43 -1.68 9.54
N ILE A 208 4.64 -1.50 8.97
CA ILE A 208 5.39 -0.24 9.06
C ILE A 208 4.62 0.90 8.39
N SER A 209 4.03 0.66 7.23
CA SER A 209 3.31 1.69 6.46
C SER A 209 2.05 2.18 7.19
N ILE A 210 1.30 1.27 7.83
CA ILE A 210 0.14 1.66 8.65
C ILE A 210 0.58 2.43 9.89
N ALA A 211 1.62 1.96 10.59
CA ALA A 211 2.16 2.67 11.75
C ALA A 211 2.64 4.08 11.36
N TRP A 212 3.38 4.21 10.26
CA TRP A 212 3.83 5.49 9.69
C TRP A 212 2.66 6.45 9.45
N SER A 213 1.57 5.95 8.86
CA SER A 213 0.35 6.72 8.59
C SER A 213 -0.35 7.16 9.87
N LEU A 214 -0.49 6.28 10.87
CA LEU A 214 -1.11 6.61 12.15
C LEU A 214 -0.32 7.68 12.92
N TRP A 215 1.02 7.60 12.89
CA TRP A 215 1.88 8.65 13.44
C TRP A 215 1.69 9.99 12.70
N ALA A 216 1.57 9.96 11.37
CA ALA A 216 1.30 11.15 10.60
C ALA A 216 -0.06 11.79 10.90
N ILE A 217 -1.11 10.97 11.09
CA ILE A 217 -2.43 11.44 11.51
C ILE A 217 -2.34 12.05 12.90
N PHE A 218 -1.69 11.38 13.86
CA PHE A 218 -1.50 11.92 15.21
C PHE A 218 -0.84 13.31 15.20
N VAL A 219 0.26 13.47 14.46
CA VAL A 219 1.00 14.75 14.39
C VAL A 219 0.16 15.84 13.72
N HIS A 220 -0.61 15.51 12.69
CA HIS A 220 -1.39 16.49 11.94
C HIS A 220 -2.66 16.93 12.69
N GLN A 221 -3.33 15.98 13.34
CA GLN A 221 -4.64 16.20 13.94
C GLN A 221 -4.52 16.85 15.32
N THR A 222 -4.46 18.19 15.36
CA THR A 222 -4.39 18.97 16.61
C THR A 222 -5.71 19.66 16.98
N GLY A 223 -6.66 19.76 16.04
CA GLY A 223 -7.92 20.50 16.24
C GLY A 223 -8.95 19.83 17.17
N SER A 224 -8.82 18.53 17.45
CA SER A 224 -9.72 17.79 18.33
C SER A 224 -8.92 16.88 19.25
N GLY A 225 -8.92 17.16 20.55
CA GLY A 225 -8.19 16.36 21.55
C GLY A 225 -8.58 14.87 21.51
N PHE A 226 -9.86 14.56 21.29
CA PHE A 226 -10.31 13.16 21.19
C PHE A 226 -9.66 12.43 20.01
N VAL A 227 -9.61 13.06 18.83
CA VAL A 227 -9.01 12.49 17.62
C VAL A 227 -7.51 12.36 17.80
N HIS A 228 -6.87 13.41 18.32
CA HIS A 228 -5.43 13.45 18.58
C HIS A 228 -4.99 12.30 19.49
N TRP A 229 -5.59 12.18 20.68
CA TRP A 229 -5.21 11.14 21.64
C TRP A 229 -5.61 9.74 21.19
N SER A 230 -6.74 9.58 20.49
CA SER A 230 -7.12 8.29 19.91
C SER A 230 -6.11 7.84 18.85
N ALA A 231 -5.69 8.74 17.96
CA ALA A 231 -4.67 8.46 16.95
C ALA A 231 -3.33 8.08 17.60
N LEU A 232 -2.95 8.71 18.72
CA LEU A 232 -1.74 8.33 19.47
C LEU A 232 -1.83 6.89 20.00
N VAL A 233 -2.94 6.53 20.64
CA VAL A 233 -3.14 5.18 21.19
C VAL A 233 -3.01 4.13 20.08
N PHE A 234 -3.70 4.34 18.96
CA PHE A 234 -3.60 3.44 17.81
C PHE A 234 -2.20 3.43 17.19
N ALA A 235 -1.51 4.57 17.10
CA ALA A 235 -0.13 4.63 16.61
C ALA A 235 0.85 3.82 17.50
N ILE A 236 0.66 3.86 18.81
CA ILE A 236 1.45 3.06 19.77
C ILE A 236 1.14 1.57 19.62
N LEU A 237 -0.13 1.19 19.52
CA LEU A 237 -0.52 -0.20 19.31
C LEU A 237 0.02 -0.75 17.97
N ALA A 238 0.00 0.07 16.91
CA ALA A 238 0.58 -0.28 15.63
C ALA A 238 2.08 -0.62 15.70
N LEU A 239 2.83 0.03 16.60
CA LEU A 239 4.24 -0.32 16.81
C LEU A 239 4.42 -1.74 17.38
N VAL A 240 3.48 -2.24 18.18
CA VAL A 240 3.53 -3.63 18.68
C VAL A 240 3.48 -4.62 17.51
N TRP A 241 2.67 -4.33 16.49
CA TRP A 241 2.60 -5.15 15.27
C TRP A 241 3.87 -5.07 14.44
N VAL A 242 4.49 -3.90 14.36
CA VAL A 242 5.82 -3.72 13.72
C VAL A 242 6.87 -4.56 14.45
N VAL A 243 6.90 -4.51 15.78
CA VAL A 243 7.83 -5.31 16.60
C VAL A 243 7.60 -6.81 16.39
N LYS A 244 6.34 -7.27 16.34
CA LYS A 244 6.02 -8.68 16.01
C LYS A 244 6.54 -9.07 14.64
N GLY A 245 6.33 -8.23 13.63
CA GLY A 245 6.82 -8.47 12.26
C GLY A 245 8.35 -8.53 12.20
N ALA A 246 9.01 -7.56 12.85
CA ALA A 246 10.47 -7.51 12.93
C ALA A 246 11.06 -8.74 13.65
N TYR A 247 10.41 -9.18 14.74
CA TYR A 247 10.78 -10.41 15.42
C TYR A 247 10.61 -11.64 14.52
N GLY A 248 9.52 -11.74 13.78
CA GLY A 248 9.28 -12.82 12.81
C GLY A 248 10.39 -12.92 11.75
N VAL A 249 10.76 -11.79 11.16
CA VAL A 249 11.86 -11.69 10.18
C VAL A 249 13.21 -12.05 10.82
N PHE A 250 13.48 -11.55 12.03
CA PHE A 250 14.72 -11.83 12.75
C PHE A 250 14.90 -13.32 13.06
N VAL A 251 13.84 -13.99 13.53
CA VAL A 251 13.85 -15.44 13.79
C VAL A 251 14.09 -16.24 12.52
N LYS A 252 13.48 -15.85 11.38
CA LYS A 252 13.74 -16.48 10.07
C LYS A 252 15.21 -16.35 9.66
N SER A 253 15.78 -15.15 9.79
CA SER A 253 17.16 -14.85 9.38
C SER A 253 18.23 -15.63 10.14
N ARG A 254 17.90 -16.15 11.34
CA ARG A 254 18.81 -16.92 12.21
C ARG A 254 18.80 -18.44 11.97
N GLY A 255 18.15 -18.92 10.90
CA GLY A 255 18.23 -20.33 10.49
C GLY A 255 17.22 -21.25 11.17
N GLY A 256 16.03 -20.73 11.52
CA GLY A 256 14.93 -21.57 11.98
C GLY A 256 14.35 -22.42 10.84
N VAL A 257 14.91 -23.60 10.60
CA VAL A 257 14.18 -24.69 9.92
C VAL A 257 12.98 -25.03 10.80
N ARG A 258 11.76 -24.63 10.40
CA ARG A 258 10.52 -25.11 11.03
C ARG A 258 9.43 -25.35 9.97
N LEU A 259 9.17 -26.64 9.79
CA LEU A 259 8.02 -27.38 9.26
C LEU A 259 7.09 -26.62 8.30
N ASP A 260 7.11 -27.12 7.05
CA ASP A 260 6.27 -26.78 5.91
C ASP A 260 4.80 -26.45 6.22
N ASP A 261 4.22 -25.67 5.29
CA ASP A 261 2.80 -25.43 5.03
C ASP A 261 1.92 -26.71 4.94
N ALA A 262 2.50 -27.90 5.08
CA ALA A 262 1.82 -29.19 5.12
C ALA A 262 0.79 -29.32 6.27
N GLU A 263 0.98 -28.61 7.41
CA GLU A 263 0.02 -28.65 8.52
C GLU A 263 -1.20 -27.72 8.34
N ARG A 264 -1.24 -26.89 7.28
CA ARG A 264 -2.36 -25.99 6.97
C ARG A 264 -3.04 -26.26 5.63
N ALA A 265 -2.72 -27.37 4.98
CA ALA A 265 -3.52 -27.84 3.86
C ALA A 265 -4.92 -28.24 4.37
N PRO A 266 -6.02 -27.67 3.84
CA PRO A 266 -7.33 -28.24 4.10
C PRO A 266 -7.32 -29.70 3.65
N LEU A 267 -7.70 -30.61 4.55
CA LEU A 267 -7.84 -32.04 4.25
C LEU A 267 -8.90 -32.19 3.14
N VAL A 268 -8.46 -32.17 1.89
CA VAL A 268 -9.28 -32.59 0.76
C VAL A 268 -9.41 -34.10 0.90
N PRO A 269 -10.62 -34.66 1.01
CA PRO A 269 -10.79 -36.10 0.89
C PRO A 269 -10.39 -36.47 -0.54
N GLY A 270 -9.35 -37.29 -0.68
CA GLY A 270 -9.00 -37.90 -1.96
C GLY A 270 -9.96 -39.04 -2.32
N ALA A 271 -10.17 -39.18 -3.63
CA ALA A 271 -11.03 -40.13 -4.37
C ALA A 271 -12.50 -39.71 -4.53
#